data_AF-A0A4Q5P1Q0-F1
#
_entry.id   AF-A0A4Q5P1Q0-F1
#
_cell.length_a   1.000
_cell.length_b   1.000
_cell.length_c   1.000
_cell.angle_alpha   90.00
_cell.angle_beta   90.00
_cell.angle_gamma   90.00
#
_symmetry.space_group_name_H-M   'P 1'
#
loop_
_entity.id
_entity.type
_entity.pdbx_description
1 polymer ?
#
loop_
_entity_poly.entity_id
_entity_poly.type
_entity_poly.pdbx_seq_one_letter_code
_entity_poly.pdbx_strand_id
1 'polypeptide(L)'
;TYWLLAATLVPTVFGAWFGVATGLVSSLRGGLGLVVFLGGAFAFMYAIEKTKNSATGVAVLLGFTFFMGLMLSRLVSMVLGFSNGTQLIMTAFGGTAGVFFVMASLATVIKRDLSGMGKFLFVGAMVLLVGSVINIFIGSTAGMMAISVAAIAIFSAYMLYDLKQIVDGGETNYISATLRLYLDLFNVFQSLLMLLGIAGGERD
;
A
#
# COMPACT_ATOMS: atom_id res chain seq x y z
N THR A 1 14.52 12.27 0.83
CA THR A 1 13.26 11.49 1.00
C THR A 1 13.17 10.30 0.07
N TYR A 2 13.33 10.47 -1.25
CA TYR A 2 13.16 9.39 -2.24
C TYR A 2 14.05 8.14 -2.03
N TRP A 3 15.25 8.29 -1.47
CA TRP A 3 16.12 7.14 -1.16
C TRP A 3 15.54 6.22 -0.07
N LEU A 4 14.96 6.78 0.99
CA LEU A 4 14.34 5.99 2.05
C LEU A 4 13.09 5.27 1.53
N LEU A 5 12.33 5.90 0.64
CA LEU A 5 11.20 5.25 -0.05
C LEU A 5 11.67 4.05 -0.90
N ALA A 6 12.72 4.22 -1.70
CA ALA A 6 13.27 3.10 -2.46
C ALA A 6 13.77 1.98 -1.53
N ALA A 7 14.40 2.36 -0.41
CA ALA A 7 14.87 1.42 0.60
C ALA A 7 13.74 0.65 1.29
N THR A 8 12.53 1.21 1.47
CA THR A 8 11.38 0.49 2.06
C THR A 8 10.73 -0.52 1.11
N LEU A 9 10.86 -0.33 -0.20
CA LEU A 9 10.36 -1.29 -1.18
C LEU A 9 11.15 -2.62 -1.14
N VAL A 10 12.45 -2.56 -0.83
CA VAL A 10 13.31 -3.75 -0.78
C VAL A 10 12.82 -4.75 0.28
N PRO A 11 12.69 -4.40 1.58
CA PRO A 11 12.12 -5.29 2.59
C PRO A 11 10.70 -5.75 2.25
N THR A 12 9.90 -4.91 1.58
CA THR A 12 8.53 -5.29 1.19
C THR A 12 8.54 -6.44 0.18
N VAL A 13 9.39 -6.35 -0.85
CA VAL A 13 9.55 -7.43 -1.85
C VAL A 13 10.13 -8.68 -1.19
N PHE A 14 11.15 -8.53 -0.35
CA PHE A 14 11.72 -9.66 0.40
C PHE A 14 10.69 -10.32 1.34
N GLY A 15 9.87 -9.53 2.04
CA GLY A 15 8.81 -10.02 2.90
C GLY A 15 7.74 -10.77 2.10
N ALA A 16 7.32 -10.24 0.95
CA ALA A 16 6.37 -10.92 0.08
C ALA A 16 6.93 -12.26 -0.40
N TRP A 17 8.16 -12.28 -0.93
CA TRP A 17 8.83 -13.49 -1.37
C TRP A 17 9.00 -14.52 -0.24
N PHE A 18 9.48 -14.09 0.94
CA PHE A 18 9.65 -14.96 2.10
C PHE A 18 8.31 -15.55 2.56
N GLY A 19 7.25 -14.75 2.60
CA GLY A 19 5.90 -15.20 2.96
C GLY A 19 5.34 -16.21 1.98
N VAL A 20 5.58 -16.03 0.67
CA VAL A 20 5.21 -17.00 -0.37
C VAL A 20 6.03 -18.29 -0.23
N ALA A 21 7.35 -18.19 -0.11
CA ALA A 21 8.27 -19.33 -0.10
C ALA A 21 8.09 -20.23 1.14
N THR A 22 7.87 -19.63 2.31
CA THR A 22 7.71 -20.37 3.57
C THR A 22 6.29 -20.87 3.81
N GLY A 23 5.29 -20.32 3.10
CA GLY A 23 3.88 -20.54 3.41
C GLY A 23 3.50 -20.08 4.83
N LEU A 24 4.35 -19.32 5.53
CA LEU A 24 4.12 -18.93 6.93
C LEU A 24 2.78 -18.21 7.12
N VAL A 25 2.38 -17.47 6.10
CA VAL A 25 1.17 -16.63 6.12
C VAL A 25 -0.04 -17.38 5.55
N SER A 26 0.15 -18.54 4.90
CA SER A 26 -0.94 -19.35 4.34
C SER A 26 -1.75 -20.08 5.42
N SER A 27 -1.15 -20.34 6.59
CA SER A 27 -1.81 -20.94 7.76
C SER A 27 -2.63 -19.93 8.58
N LEU A 28 -2.33 -18.63 8.48
CA LEU A 28 -3.00 -17.56 9.20
C LEU A 28 -4.38 -17.20 8.58
N ARG A 29 -5.17 -18.17 8.15
CA ARG A 29 -6.50 -17.95 7.54
C ARG A 29 -7.53 -17.48 8.60
N GLY A 30 -8.48 -16.65 8.18
CA GLY A 30 -9.57 -16.17 9.02
C GLY A 30 -9.16 -15.14 10.08
N GLY A 31 -9.86 -15.15 11.22
CA GLY A 31 -9.71 -14.14 12.29
C GLY A 31 -8.30 -14.03 12.88
N LEU A 32 -7.53 -15.12 12.91
CA LEU A 32 -6.13 -15.10 13.36
C LEU A 32 -5.25 -14.23 12.48
N GLY A 33 -5.44 -14.28 11.15
CA GLY A 33 -4.73 -13.40 10.23
C GLY A 33 -5.06 -11.93 10.41
N LEU A 34 -6.33 -11.64 10.69
CA LEU A 34 -6.80 -10.29 10.95
C LEU A 34 -6.23 -9.75 12.27
N VAL A 35 -6.20 -10.57 13.33
CA VAL A 35 -5.61 -10.20 14.62
C VAL A 35 -4.09 -9.98 14.50
N VAL A 36 -3.37 -10.84 13.78
CA VAL A 36 -1.93 -10.66 13.54
C VAL A 36 -1.67 -9.40 12.71
N PHE A 37 -2.48 -9.15 11.67
CA PHE A 37 -2.38 -7.94 10.87
C PHE A 37 -2.61 -6.68 11.70
N LEU A 38 -3.74 -6.60 12.42
CA LEU A 38 -4.06 -5.44 13.25
C LEU A 38 -3.05 -5.27 14.37
N GLY A 39 -2.75 -6.33 15.12
CA GLY A 39 -1.79 -6.29 16.22
C GLY A 39 -0.40 -5.86 15.77
N GLY A 40 0.09 -6.42 14.66
CA GLY A 40 1.36 -6.04 14.05
C GLY A 40 1.34 -4.60 13.53
N ALA A 41 0.31 -4.20 12.79
CA ALA A 41 0.17 -2.85 12.27
C ALA A 41 0.13 -1.81 13.40
N PHE A 42 -0.68 -2.02 14.45
CA PHE A 42 -0.74 -1.12 15.60
C PHE A 42 0.59 -1.07 16.37
N ALA A 43 1.24 -2.22 16.59
CA ALA A 43 2.53 -2.27 17.27
C ALA A 43 3.62 -1.50 16.50
N PHE A 44 3.71 -1.71 15.19
CA PHE A 44 4.66 -0.99 14.34
C PHE A 44 4.33 0.49 14.21
N MET A 45 3.05 0.87 14.03
CA MET A 45 2.65 2.28 14.00
C MET A 45 3.02 2.99 15.30
N TYR A 46 2.73 2.37 16.45
CA TYR A 46 3.13 2.92 17.75
C TYR A 46 4.66 3.02 17.89
N ALA A 47 5.40 2.00 17.46
CA ALA A 47 6.85 2.00 17.51
C ALA A 47 7.47 3.07 16.60
N ILE A 48 6.96 3.25 15.37
CA ILE A 48 7.42 4.29 14.44
C ILE A 48 7.13 5.66 15.03
N GLU A 49 5.92 5.90 15.54
CA GLU A 49 5.54 7.19 16.12
C GLU A 49 6.43 7.56 17.32
N LYS A 50 6.82 6.56 18.13
CA LYS A 50 7.74 6.74 19.25
C LYS A 50 9.19 6.94 18.83
N THR A 51 9.61 6.36 17.70
CA THR A 51 11.00 6.40 17.21
C THR A 51 11.24 7.39 16.07
N LYS A 52 10.21 8.15 15.65
CA LYS A 52 10.26 9.10 14.53
C LYS A 52 11.32 10.20 14.65
N ASN A 53 11.81 10.48 15.86
CA ASN A 53 12.83 11.49 16.14
C ASN A 53 14.23 10.89 16.38
N SER A 54 14.42 9.59 16.13
CA SER A 54 15.69 8.88 16.34
C SER A 54 16.13 8.14 15.07
N ALA A 55 17.45 7.93 14.91
CA ALA A 55 18.03 7.11 13.85
C ALA A 55 17.47 5.67 13.85
N THR A 56 17.04 5.17 15.01
CA THR A 56 16.36 3.86 15.15
C THR A 56 15.04 3.79 14.38
N GLY A 57 14.37 4.92 14.13
CA GLY A 57 13.09 4.96 13.41
C GLY A 57 13.18 4.43 11.98
N VAL A 58 14.34 4.52 11.33
CA VAL A 58 14.56 3.94 9.99
C VAL A 58 14.53 2.41 10.07
N ALA A 59 15.17 1.80 11.07
CA ALA A 59 15.15 0.35 11.24
C ALA A 59 13.73 -0.18 11.53
N VAL A 60 12.97 0.55 12.37
CA VAL A 60 11.57 0.20 12.66
C VAL A 60 10.70 0.34 11.41
N LEU A 61 10.90 1.39 10.60
CA LEU A 61 10.22 1.56 9.32
C LEU A 61 10.52 0.41 8.35
N LEU A 62 11.79 0.00 8.21
CA LEU A 62 12.16 -1.12 7.36
C LEU A 62 11.53 -2.44 7.87
N GLY A 63 11.54 -2.67 9.18
CA GLY A 63 10.85 -3.81 9.80
C GLY A 63 9.35 -3.81 9.54
N PHE A 64 8.71 -2.64 9.63
CA PHE A 64 7.30 -2.48 9.28
C PHE A 64 7.03 -2.82 7.82
N THR A 65 7.87 -2.34 6.90
CA THR A 65 7.69 -2.58 5.46
C THR A 65 7.91 -4.06 5.10
N PHE A 66 8.82 -4.75 5.81
CA PHE A 66 8.96 -6.21 5.72
C PHE A 66 7.69 -6.93 6.20
N PHE A 67 7.15 -6.52 7.36
CA PHE A 67 5.90 -7.08 7.88
C PHE A 67 4.73 -6.88 6.91
N MET A 68 4.61 -5.70 6.32
CA MET A 68 3.59 -5.41 5.31
C MET A 68 3.78 -6.27 4.04
N GLY A 69 5.04 -6.48 3.61
CA GLY A 69 5.37 -7.43 2.56
C GLY A 69 4.93 -8.86 2.88
N LEU A 70 5.19 -9.33 4.10
CA LEU A 70 4.71 -10.64 4.56
C LEU A 70 3.18 -10.73 4.50
N MET A 71 2.46 -9.70 4.89
CA MET A 71 0.99 -9.71 4.85
C MET A 71 0.46 -9.70 3.40
N LEU A 72 1.15 -8.99 2.51
CA LEU A 72 0.86 -8.96 1.07
C LEU A 72 1.09 -10.31 0.39
N SER A 73 2.00 -11.15 0.93
CA SER A 73 2.29 -12.49 0.38
C SER A 73 1.06 -13.33 0.12
N ARG A 74 -0.03 -13.18 0.89
CA ARG A 74 -1.28 -13.93 0.65
C ARG A 74 -1.93 -13.58 -0.67
N LEU A 75 -2.03 -12.28 -0.95
CA LEU A 75 -2.65 -11.79 -2.16
C LEU A 75 -1.77 -12.12 -3.36
N VAL A 76 -0.45 -12.01 -3.19
CA VAL A 76 0.52 -12.48 -4.19
C VAL A 76 0.38 -13.98 -4.45
N SER A 77 0.32 -14.83 -3.42
CA SER A 77 0.12 -16.27 -3.57
C SER A 77 -1.20 -16.63 -4.24
N MET A 78 -2.27 -15.88 -3.96
CA MET A 78 -3.56 -16.05 -4.64
C MET A 78 -3.42 -15.78 -6.14
N VAL A 79 -2.73 -14.70 -6.51
CA VAL A 79 -2.53 -14.33 -7.92
C VAL A 79 -1.55 -15.26 -8.62
N LEU A 80 -0.50 -15.74 -7.94
CA LEU A 80 0.42 -16.75 -8.45
C LEU A 80 -0.25 -18.10 -8.73
N GLY A 81 -1.46 -18.33 -8.23
CA GLY A 81 -2.26 -19.51 -8.57
C GLY A 81 -2.88 -19.44 -9.98
N PHE A 82 -2.88 -18.28 -10.64
CA PHE A 82 -3.28 -18.14 -12.04
C PHE A 82 -2.14 -18.52 -12.99
N SER A 83 -2.47 -19.03 -14.17
CA SER A 83 -1.49 -19.39 -15.20
C SER A 83 -0.64 -18.18 -15.62
N ASN A 84 -1.23 -16.99 -15.64
CA ASN A 84 -0.58 -15.71 -15.92
C ASN A 84 -0.20 -14.90 -14.66
N GLY A 85 -0.17 -15.52 -13.48
CA GLY A 85 0.00 -14.83 -12.19
C GLY A 85 1.25 -13.96 -12.08
N THR A 86 2.40 -14.43 -12.56
CA THR A 86 3.65 -13.65 -12.57
C THR A 86 3.52 -12.40 -13.44
N GLN A 87 2.86 -12.49 -14.59
CA GLN A 87 2.62 -11.36 -15.47
C GLN A 87 1.70 -10.32 -14.82
N LEU A 88 0.66 -10.76 -14.10
CA LEU A 88 -0.23 -9.86 -13.36
C LEU A 88 0.50 -9.08 -12.28
N ILE A 89 1.40 -9.73 -11.52
CA ILE A 89 2.23 -9.08 -10.50
C ILE A 89 3.16 -8.03 -11.11
N MET A 90 3.84 -8.39 -12.21
CA MET A 90 4.73 -7.46 -12.92
C MET A 90 3.96 -6.28 -13.50
N THR A 91 2.75 -6.51 -14.01
CA THR A 91 1.87 -5.46 -14.53
C THR A 91 1.38 -4.53 -13.43
N ALA A 92 1.00 -5.07 -12.26
CA ALA A 92 0.64 -4.26 -11.09
C ALA A 92 1.84 -3.42 -10.61
N PHE A 93 3.04 -3.99 -10.56
CA PHE A 93 4.26 -3.28 -10.18
C PHE A 93 4.58 -2.13 -11.15
N GLY A 94 4.55 -2.42 -12.46
CA GLY A 94 4.75 -1.41 -13.51
C GLY A 94 3.68 -0.31 -13.47
N GLY A 95 2.41 -0.70 -13.23
CA GLY A 95 1.29 0.23 -13.07
C GLY A 95 1.50 1.18 -11.88
N THR A 96 1.86 0.65 -10.71
CA THR A 96 2.16 1.47 -9.52
C THR A 96 3.35 2.39 -9.75
N ALA A 97 4.42 1.91 -10.40
CA ALA A 97 5.57 2.74 -10.75
C ALA A 97 5.17 3.88 -11.70
N GLY A 98 4.32 3.60 -12.68
CA GLY A 98 3.76 4.61 -13.59
C GLY A 98 2.93 5.66 -12.85
N VAL A 99 2.02 5.22 -11.98
CA VAL A 99 1.24 6.12 -11.11
C VAL A 99 2.15 7.01 -10.28
N PHE A 100 3.13 6.43 -9.60
CA PHE A 100 4.10 7.17 -8.80
C PHE A 100 4.85 8.22 -9.62
N PHE A 101 5.34 7.84 -10.80
CA PHE A 101 6.05 8.76 -11.68
C PHE A 101 5.18 9.94 -12.11
N VAL A 102 3.92 9.68 -12.49
CA VAL A 102 2.96 10.73 -12.86
C VAL A 102 2.68 11.64 -11.66
N MET A 103 2.39 11.08 -10.48
CA MET A 103 2.10 11.88 -9.28
C MET A 103 3.32 12.70 -8.83
N ALA A 104 4.53 12.13 -8.87
CA ALA A 104 5.78 12.83 -8.58
C ALA A 104 6.04 13.98 -9.54
N SER A 105 5.78 13.76 -10.82
CA SER A 105 5.89 14.82 -11.84
C SER A 105 4.86 15.93 -11.58
N LEU A 106 3.60 15.57 -11.30
CA LEU A 106 2.55 16.53 -10.99
C LEU A 106 2.83 17.35 -9.72
N ALA A 107 3.38 16.72 -8.67
CA ALA A 107 3.72 17.40 -7.41
C ALA A 107 4.74 18.53 -7.60
N THR A 108 5.68 18.37 -8.54
CA THR A 108 6.70 19.39 -8.83
C THR A 108 6.19 20.49 -9.78
N VAL A 109 5.23 20.17 -10.65
CA VAL A 109 4.69 21.12 -11.64
C VAL A 109 3.52 21.96 -11.08
N ILE A 110 2.67 21.37 -10.23
CA ILE A 110 1.52 22.07 -9.65
C ILE A 110 2.01 23.15 -8.69
N LYS A 111 1.64 24.41 -8.96
CA LYS A 111 2.01 25.56 -8.12
C LYS A 111 0.98 25.89 -7.03
N ARG A 112 -0.23 25.30 -7.12
CA ARG A 112 -1.31 25.54 -6.17
C ARG A 112 -1.07 24.77 -4.89
N ASP A 113 -1.37 25.39 -3.75
CA ASP A 113 -1.39 24.70 -2.47
C ASP A 113 -2.51 23.63 -2.46
N LEU A 114 -2.14 22.40 -2.12
CA LEU A 114 -3.04 21.25 -2.01
C LEU A 114 -3.39 20.91 -0.57
N SER A 115 -2.93 21.69 0.42
CA SER A 115 -3.19 21.49 1.86
C SER A 115 -4.68 21.26 2.18
N GLY A 116 -5.58 21.95 1.47
CA GLY A 116 -7.04 21.82 1.63
C GLY A 116 -7.61 20.46 1.17
N MET A 117 -6.88 19.67 0.38
CA MET A 117 -7.34 18.37 -0.11
C MET A 117 -7.35 17.29 0.97
N GLY A 118 -6.57 17.43 2.04
CA GLY A 118 -6.43 16.40 3.08
C GLY A 118 -7.77 15.96 3.69
N LYS A 119 -8.70 16.91 3.90
CA LYS A 119 -10.05 16.59 4.43
C LYS A 119 -10.87 15.75 3.46
N PHE A 120 -10.82 16.08 2.17
CA PHE A 120 -11.54 15.35 1.13
C PHE A 120 -10.97 13.94 0.96
N LEU A 121 -9.65 13.82 0.91
CA LEU A 121 -8.95 12.54 0.81
C LEU A 121 -9.26 11.64 2.02
N PHE A 122 -9.33 12.22 3.22
CA PHE A 122 -9.70 11.50 4.44
C PHE A 122 -11.12 10.94 4.38
N VAL A 123 -12.09 11.74 3.91
CA VAL A 123 -13.45 11.25 3.68
C VAL A 123 -13.45 10.12 2.64
N GLY A 124 -12.69 10.25 1.55
CA GLY A 124 -12.54 9.20 0.55
C GLY A 124 -12.02 7.89 1.14
N ALA A 125 -10.97 7.95 1.95
CA ALA A 125 -10.43 6.78 2.64
C ALA A 125 -11.44 6.14 3.61
N MET A 126 -12.24 6.95 4.32
CA MET A 126 -13.31 6.45 5.18
C MET A 126 -14.42 5.74 4.38
N VAL A 127 -14.81 6.30 3.23
CA VAL A 127 -15.77 5.65 2.32
C VAL A 127 -15.22 4.31 1.82
N LEU A 128 -13.93 4.25 1.46
CA LEU A 128 -13.29 2.98 1.07
C LEU A 128 -13.27 1.97 2.21
N LEU A 129 -12.95 2.39 3.43
CA LEU A 129 -12.96 1.51 4.60
C LEU A 129 -14.35 0.93 4.83
N VAL A 130 -15.38 1.78 4.87
CA VAL A 130 -16.78 1.34 5.06
C VAL A 130 -17.21 0.42 3.91
N GLY A 131 -16.92 0.80 2.66
CA GLY A 131 -17.22 -0.01 1.48
C GLY A 131 -16.54 -1.39 1.53
N SER A 132 -15.28 -1.43 1.97
CA SER A 132 -14.52 -2.67 2.15
C SER A 132 -15.16 -3.57 3.21
N VAL A 133 -15.54 -3.00 4.36
CA VAL A 133 -16.22 -3.75 5.43
C VAL A 133 -17.57 -4.30 4.95
N ILE A 134 -18.37 -3.47 4.27
CA ILE A 134 -19.64 -3.91 3.68
C ILE A 134 -19.41 -5.07 2.69
N ASN A 135 -18.40 -4.95 1.82
CA ASN A 135 -18.13 -5.97 0.82
C ASN A 135 -17.63 -7.29 1.42
N ILE A 136 -17.06 -7.29 2.63
CA ILE A 136 -16.72 -8.54 3.35
C ILE A 136 -17.99 -9.35 3.67
N PHE A 137 -19.09 -8.70 4.04
CA PHE A 137 -20.36 -9.38 4.34
C PHE A 137 -21.16 -9.74 3.10
N ILE A 138 -21.10 -8.90 2.05
CA ILE A 138 -21.80 -9.15 0.79
C ILE A 138 -21.06 -10.19 -0.07
N GLY A 139 -19.72 -10.14 -0.10
CA GLY A 139 -18.90 -11.00 -0.94
C GLY A 139 -18.98 -10.69 -2.44
N SER A 140 -19.33 -9.45 -2.84
CA SER A 140 -19.52 -9.11 -4.25
C SER A 140 -18.18 -8.90 -4.98
N THR A 141 -17.98 -9.64 -6.07
CA THR A 141 -16.83 -9.43 -6.98
C THR A 141 -16.89 -8.06 -7.65
N ALA A 142 -18.07 -7.61 -8.07
CA ALA A 142 -18.25 -6.29 -8.67
C ALA A 142 -17.98 -5.17 -7.65
N GLY A 143 -18.43 -5.34 -6.41
CA GLY A 143 -18.10 -4.44 -5.30
C GLY A 143 -16.59 -4.35 -5.06
N MET A 144 -15.90 -5.50 -5.07
CA MET A 144 -14.44 -5.55 -4.89
C MET A 144 -13.69 -4.81 -6.01
N MET A 145 -14.13 -4.95 -7.27
CA MET A 145 -13.55 -4.22 -8.40
C MET A 145 -13.76 -2.71 -8.25
N ALA A 146 -14.98 -2.28 -7.91
CA ALA A 146 -15.29 -0.88 -7.70
C ALA A 146 -14.46 -0.26 -6.56
N ILE A 147 -14.32 -0.98 -5.45
CA ILE A 147 -13.48 -0.57 -4.31
C ILE A 147 -12.02 -0.49 -4.75
N SER A 148 -11.52 -1.45 -5.52
CA SER A 148 -10.13 -1.46 -6.01
C SER A 148 -9.84 -0.26 -6.92
N VAL A 149 -10.73 0.04 -7.87
CA VAL A 149 -10.59 1.22 -8.75
C VAL A 149 -10.64 2.51 -7.95
N ALA A 150 -11.59 2.63 -7.02
CA ALA A 150 -11.70 3.80 -6.16
C ALA A 150 -10.48 3.97 -5.25
N ALA A 151 -9.93 2.87 -4.72
CA ALA A 151 -8.70 2.85 -3.93
C ALA A 151 -7.50 3.32 -4.76
N ILE A 152 -7.32 2.83 -5.98
CA ILE A 152 -6.27 3.31 -6.88
C ILE A 152 -6.38 4.83 -7.05
N ALA A 153 -7.56 5.36 -7.34
CA ALA A 153 -7.76 6.79 -7.53
C ALA A 153 -7.47 7.62 -6.26
N ILE A 154 -8.03 7.21 -5.12
CA ILE A 154 -7.89 7.92 -3.85
C ILE A 154 -6.45 7.89 -3.35
N PHE A 155 -5.79 6.73 -3.37
CA PHE A 155 -4.40 6.62 -2.92
C PHE A 155 -3.41 7.25 -3.90
N SER A 156 -3.72 7.30 -5.21
CA SER A 156 -2.94 8.13 -6.14
C SER A 156 -3.05 9.62 -5.81
N ALA A 157 -4.25 10.08 -5.43
CA ALA A 157 -4.46 11.47 -5.03
C ALA A 157 -3.79 11.79 -3.67
N TYR A 158 -3.78 10.85 -2.71
CA TYR A 158 -2.97 10.94 -1.50
C TYR A 158 -1.48 11.03 -1.81
N MET A 159 -0.99 10.20 -2.72
CA MET A 159 0.41 10.22 -3.13
C MET A 159 0.81 11.57 -3.71
N LEU A 160 -0.02 12.16 -4.57
CA LEU A 160 0.18 13.53 -5.06
C LEU A 160 0.21 14.55 -3.91
N TYR A 161 -0.74 14.46 -2.99
CA TYR A 161 -0.82 15.35 -1.83
C TYR A 161 0.42 15.25 -0.94
N ASP A 162 0.86 14.04 -0.60
CA ASP A 162 2.02 13.81 0.27
C ASP A 162 3.33 14.18 -0.42
N LEU A 163 3.48 13.87 -1.71
CA LEU A 163 4.61 14.35 -2.51
C LEU A 163 4.65 15.88 -2.54
N LYS A 164 3.50 16.53 -2.68
CA LYS A 164 3.40 17.98 -2.68
C LYS A 164 3.82 18.58 -1.34
N GLN A 165 3.38 18.00 -0.22
CA GLN A 165 3.81 18.42 1.12
C GLN A 165 5.33 18.27 1.32
N ILE A 166 5.94 17.24 0.75
CA ILE A 166 7.39 17.04 0.82
C ILE A 166 8.13 18.08 -0.03
N VAL A 167 7.63 18.37 -1.23
CA VAL A 167 8.24 19.36 -2.15
C VAL A 167 8.11 20.78 -1.61
N ASP A 168 6.96 21.14 -1.05
CA ASP A 168 6.68 22.48 -0.53
C ASP A 168 7.23 22.70 0.89
N GLY A 169 7.85 21.68 1.50
CA GLY A 169 8.46 21.76 2.84
C GLY A 169 7.46 21.75 4.00
N GLY A 170 6.21 21.34 3.75
CA GLY A 170 5.16 21.21 4.78
C GLY A 170 5.38 20.06 5.75
N GLU A 171 6.14 19.02 5.35
CA GLU A 171 6.53 17.89 6.21
C GLU A 171 8.03 17.90 6.51
N THR A 172 8.38 18.18 7.76
CA THR A 172 9.78 18.29 8.20
C THR A 172 10.38 16.95 8.62
N ASN A 173 9.55 15.94 8.89
CA ASN A 173 10.01 14.62 9.29
C ASN A 173 10.03 13.65 8.11
N TYR A 174 11.25 13.31 7.65
CA TYR A 174 11.46 12.39 6.54
C TYR A 174 10.94 10.97 6.79
N ILE A 175 10.89 10.48 8.03
CA ILE A 175 10.38 9.14 8.38
C ILE A 175 8.86 9.12 8.21
N SER A 176 8.16 10.11 8.77
CA SER A 176 6.70 10.23 8.63
C SER A 176 6.29 10.42 7.16
N ALA A 177 7.00 11.28 6.43
CA ALA A 177 6.80 11.48 5.00
C ALA A 177 7.01 10.19 4.19
N THR A 178 8.06 9.42 4.50
CA THR A 178 8.34 8.15 3.82
C THR A 178 7.28 7.10 4.14
N LEU A 179 6.82 7.04 5.39
CA LEU A 179 5.76 6.11 5.81
C LEU A 179 4.45 6.37 5.05
N ARG A 180 4.02 7.63 4.93
CA ARG A 180 2.77 7.96 4.22
C ARG A 180 2.85 7.59 2.74
N LEU A 181 3.92 8.01 2.05
CA LEU A 181 4.16 7.62 0.65
C LEU A 181 4.25 6.11 0.45
N TYR A 182 4.87 5.40 1.40
CA TYR A 182 4.92 3.94 1.37
C TYR A 182 3.52 3.33 1.45
N LEU A 183 2.67 3.81 2.36
CA LEU A 183 1.29 3.34 2.50
C LEU A 183 0.47 3.62 1.23
N ASP A 184 0.65 4.77 0.60
CA ASP A 184 -0.03 5.07 -0.66
C ASP A 184 0.38 4.12 -1.78
N LEU A 185 1.69 3.93 -1.96
CA LEU A 185 2.24 2.98 -2.94
C LEU A 185 1.75 1.56 -2.69
N PHE A 186 1.77 1.12 -1.43
CA PHE A 186 1.31 -0.21 -1.02
C PHE A 186 -0.17 -0.40 -1.37
N ASN A 187 -1.02 0.57 -1.05
CA ASN A 187 -2.45 0.49 -1.33
C ASN A 187 -2.75 0.52 -2.84
N VAL A 188 -2.06 1.36 -3.61
CA VAL A 188 -2.18 1.39 -5.08
C VAL A 188 -1.78 0.04 -5.67
N PHE A 189 -0.63 -0.51 -5.25
CA PHE A 189 -0.18 -1.81 -5.72
C PHE A 189 -1.15 -2.93 -5.38
N GLN A 190 -1.58 -3.02 -4.12
CA GLN A 190 -2.52 -4.05 -3.68
C GLN A 190 -3.84 -3.96 -4.45
N SER A 191 -4.36 -2.76 -4.67
CA SER A 191 -5.61 -2.53 -5.37
C SER A 191 -5.50 -2.84 -6.86
N LEU A 192 -4.39 -2.45 -7.51
CA LEU A 192 -4.09 -2.84 -8.89
C LEU A 192 -3.97 -4.36 -9.04
N LEU A 193 -3.22 -5.01 -8.16
CA LEU A 193 -3.03 -6.45 -8.20
C LEU A 193 -4.34 -7.21 -7.96
N MET A 194 -5.19 -6.72 -7.06
CA MET A 194 -6.53 -7.27 -6.85
C MET A 194 -7.42 -7.10 -8.09
N LEU A 195 -7.44 -5.90 -8.68
CA LEU A 195 -8.21 -5.62 -9.88
C LEU A 195 -7.77 -6.51 -11.06
N LEU A 196 -6.46 -6.60 -11.30
CA LEU A 196 -5.87 -7.44 -12.35
C LEU A 196 -6.09 -8.93 -12.09
N GLY A 197 -5.99 -9.38 -10.84
CA GLY A 197 -6.29 -10.76 -10.47
C GLY A 197 -7.76 -11.14 -10.71
N ILE A 198 -8.70 -10.20 -10.53
CA ILE A 198 -10.13 -10.44 -10.78
C ILE A 198 -10.46 -10.36 -12.27
N ALA A 199 -9.96 -9.33 -12.96
CA ALA A 199 -10.37 -9.02 -14.34
C ALA A 199 -9.54 -9.76 -15.40
N GLY A 200 -8.30 -10.13 -15.09
CA GLY A 200 -7.35 -10.71 -16.04
C GLY A 200 -6.73 -12.03 -15.57
N GLY A 201 -7.20 -12.63 -14.47
CA GLY A 201 -6.72 -13.93 -14.00
C GLY A 201 -7.19 -15.07 -14.91
N GLU A 202 -6.25 -15.74 -15.57
CA GLU A 202 -6.52 -16.91 -16.39
C GLU A 202 -6.40 -18.19 -15.55
N ARG A 203 -7.37 -19.09 -15.69
CA ARG A 203 -7.48 -20.36 -14.94
C ARG A 203 -7.46 -21.52 -15.93
N ASP A 204 -6.31 -21.74 -16.56
CA ASP A 204 -6.05 -22.91 -17.40
C ASP A 204 -5.26 -23.97 -16.64
#